data_AF-A0A530C5C7-F1
#
_entry.id   AF-A0A530C5C7-F1
#
_cell.length_a   1.000
_cell.length_b   1.000
_cell.length_c   1.000
_cell.angle_alpha   90.00
_cell.angle_beta   90.00
_cell.angle_gamma   90.00
#
_symmetry.space_group_name_H-M   'P 1'
#
loop_
_entity.id
_entity.type
_entity.pdbx_description
1 polymer ?
#
loop_
_entity_poly.entity_id
_entity_poly.type
_entity_poly.pdbx_seq_one_letter_code
_entity_poly.pdbx_strand_id
1 'polypeptide(L)'
;MLKVMRTGKAIPGFEARIARANGDNVDVTMSANPLFDEFGNVRGAIAAVIDISSHKDAERNQERLLHELQHRVKNILATVTALTSRMVRSSGSLDD
;
A
#
# COMPACT_ATOMS: atom_id res chain seq x y z
N MET A 1 -10.61 21.77 -1.28
CA MET A 1 -11.10 22.86 -0.40
C MET A 1 -12.43 23.48 -0.80
N LEU A 2 -12.63 23.88 -2.07
CA LEU A 2 -13.88 24.49 -2.54
C LEU A 2 -15.16 23.74 -2.14
N LYS A 3 -15.14 22.40 -2.18
CA LYS A 3 -16.28 21.57 -1.76
C LYS A 3 -16.64 21.73 -0.28
N VAL A 4 -15.65 21.82 0.61
CA VAL A 4 -15.87 22.02 2.05
C VAL A 4 -16.46 23.41 2.29
N MET A 5 -15.88 24.44 1.67
CA MET A 5 -16.36 25.82 1.82
C MET A 5 -17.78 26.01 1.30
N ARG A 6 -18.14 25.37 0.18
CA ARG A 6 -19.48 25.48 -0.40
C ARG A 6 -20.55 24.68 0.34
N THR A 7 -20.19 23.56 0.95
CA THR A 7 -21.16 22.61 1.52
C THR A 7 -21.20 22.61 3.04
N GLY A 8 -20.19 23.17 3.71
CA GLY A 8 -20.04 23.05 5.16
C GLY A 8 -19.83 21.61 5.65
N LYS A 9 -19.51 20.67 4.75
CA LYS A 9 -19.26 19.26 5.09
C LYS A 9 -17.78 18.96 5.05
N ALA A 10 -17.30 18.27 6.08
CA ALA A 10 -15.94 17.76 6.15
C ALA A 10 -15.67 16.77 5.00
N ILE A 11 -14.42 16.78 4.51
CA ILE A 11 -13.89 15.71 3.68
C ILE A 11 -13.06 14.82 4.61
N PRO A 12 -13.48 13.56 4.82
CA PRO A 12 -12.70 12.61 5.63
C PRO A 12 -11.35 12.33 4.96
N GLY A 13 -10.41 11.78 5.74
CA GLY A 13 -9.09 11.42 5.23
C GLY A 13 -9.18 10.51 4.02
N PHE A 14 -8.54 10.90 2.93
CA PHE A 14 -8.41 10.10 1.71
C PHE A 14 -6.99 10.23 1.17
N GLU A 15 -6.52 9.17 0.52
CA GLU A 15 -5.24 9.18 -0.17
C GLU A 15 -5.37 9.83 -1.55
N ALA A 16 -4.38 10.63 -1.92
CA ALA A 16 -4.28 11.27 -3.21
C ALA A 16 -2.82 11.40 -3.61
N ARG A 17 -2.59 11.61 -4.90
CA ARG A 17 -1.27 11.96 -5.41
C ARG A 17 -1.31 13.41 -5.88
N ILE A 18 -0.42 14.23 -5.33
CA ILE A 18 -0.36 15.66 -5.65
C ILE A 18 0.99 16.01 -6.27
N ALA A 19 0.99 16.96 -7.20
CA ALA A 19 2.22 17.52 -7.74
C ALA A 19 2.78 18.58 -6.78
N ARG A 20 4.05 18.44 -6.43
CA ARG A 20 4.85 19.45 -5.73
C ARG A 20 5.19 20.59 -6.69
N ALA A 21 5.60 21.73 -6.14
CA ALA A 21 6.00 22.91 -6.92
C ALA A 21 7.16 22.65 -7.89
N ASN A 22 8.01 21.65 -7.59
CA ASN A 22 9.11 21.23 -8.45
C ASN A 22 8.70 20.23 -9.55
N GLY A 23 7.41 19.85 -9.64
CA GLY A 23 6.88 18.93 -10.63
C GLY A 23 6.83 17.45 -10.19
N ASP A 24 7.46 17.10 -9.07
CA ASP A 24 7.41 15.72 -8.55
C ASP A 24 6.05 15.38 -7.96
N ASN A 25 5.66 14.12 -8.07
CA ASN A 25 4.45 13.63 -7.42
C ASN A 25 4.77 13.12 -6.00
N VAL A 26 3.92 13.47 -5.04
CA VAL A 26 3.96 12.93 -3.67
C VAL A 26 2.64 12.27 -3.34
N ASP A 27 2.72 11.10 -2.72
CA ASP A 27 1.57 10.40 -2.17
C ASP A 27 1.23 11.05 -0.83
N VAL A 28 -0.01 11.51 -0.68
CA VAL A 28 -0.46 12.19 0.53
C VAL A 28 -1.78 11.62 1.02
N THR A 29 -1.96 11.63 2.34
CA THR A 29 -3.30 11.56 2.93
C THR A 29 -3.77 12.98 3.20
N MET A 30 -4.95 13.33 2.71
CA MET A 30 -5.54 14.64 2.90
C MET A 30 -6.92 14.57 3.55
N SER A 31 -7.18 15.46 4.50
CA SER A 31 -8.50 15.68 5.07
C SER A 31 -8.78 17.18 5.16
N ALA A 32 -10.05 17.55 5.25
CA ALA A 32 -10.44 18.95 5.33
C ALA A 32 -11.70 19.15 6.17
N ASN A 33 -11.64 20.10 7.11
CA ASN A 33 -12.77 20.46 7.96
C ASN A 33 -13.19 21.92 7.74
N PRO A 34 -14.49 22.23 7.68
CA PRO A 34 -14.97 23.61 7.62
C PRO A 34 -14.66 24.35 8.92
N LEU A 35 -14.42 25.65 8.80
CA LEU A 35 -14.37 26.56 9.93
C LEU A 35 -15.63 27.41 9.89
N PHE A 36 -16.33 27.48 11.03
CA PHE A 36 -17.55 28.26 11.18
C PHE A 36 -17.28 29.57 11.90
N ASP A 37 -18.05 30.62 11.57
CA ASP A 37 -18.13 31.84 12.38
C ASP A 37 -19.12 31.67 13.55
N GLU A 38 -19.31 32.73 14.32
CA GLU A 38 -20.23 32.78 15.46
C GLU A 38 -21.71 32.64 15.08
N PHE A 39 -22.05 32.85 13.80
CA PHE A 39 -23.40 32.71 13.26
C PHE A 39 -23.62 31.34 12.58
N GLY A 40 -22.64 30.43 12.63
CA GLY A 40 -22.70 29.12 12.01
C GLY A 40 -22.46 29.10 10.49
N ASN A 41 -22.03 30.22 9.90
CA ASN A 41 -21.69 30.27 8.48
C ASN A 41 -20.26 29.78 8.25
N VAL A 42 -20.03 29.16 7.10
CA VAL A 42 -18.69 28.68 6.72
C VAL A 42 -17.80 29.88 6.39
N ARG A 43 -16.88 30.23 7.29
CA ARG A 43 -15.90 31.31 7.11
C ARG A 43 -14.60 30.87 6.45
N GLY A 44 -14.39 29.57 6.35
CA GLY A 44 -13.16 28.99 5.81
C GLY A 44 -13.11 27.49 5.99
N ALA A 45 -11.90 26.94 5.84
CA ALA A 45 -11.67 25.53 6.08
C ALA A 45 -10.18 25.27 6.35
N ILE A 46 -9.91 24.25 7.16
CA ILE A 46 -8.56 23.79 7.50
C ILE A 46 -8.30 22.44 6.86
N ALA A 47 -7.14 22.28 6.22
CA ALA A 47 -6.71 21.03 5.61
C ALA A 47 -5.55 20.42 6.40
N ALA A 48 -5.54 19.10 6.53
CA ALA A 48 -4.32 18.36 6.85
C ALA A 48 -3.84 17.67 5.58
N VAL A 49 -2.57 17.81 5.25
CA VAL A 49 -1.90 17.11 4.14
C VAL A 49 -0.67 16.43 4.72
N ILE A 50 -0.68 15.10 4.73
CA ILE A 50 0.36 14.29 5.33
C ILE A 50 1.05 13.55 4.19
N ASP A 51 2.35 13.75 4.05
CA ASP A 51 3.19 12.96 3.14
C ASP A 51 3.26 11.51 3.63
N ILE A 52 2.83 10.58 2.78
CA ILE A 52 2.83 9.14 3.05
C ILE A 52 3.74 8.38 2.07
N SER A 53 4.58 9.07 1.30
CA SER A 53 5.46 8.42 0.31
C SER A 53 6.36 7.38 0.95
N SER A 54 6.97 7.70 2.11
CA SER A 54 7.82 6.74 2.84
C SER A 54 7.06 5.49 3.28
N HIS A 55 5.79 5.65 3.68
CA HIS A 55 4.94 4.54 4.08
C HIS A 55 4.60 3.64 2.88
N LYS A 56 4.16 4.26 1.77
CA LYS A 56 3.88 3.56 0.51
C LYS A 56 5.10 2.82 -0.04
N ASP A 57 6.29 3.41 0.05
CA ASP A 57 7.52 2.78 -0.42
C ASP A 57 7.91 1.58 0.46
N ALA A 58 7.71 1.67 1.77
CA ALA A 58 7.89 0.54 2.67
C ALA A 58 6.90 -0.61 2.36
N GLU A 59 5.62 -0.29 2.13
CA GLU A 59 4.59 -1.26 1.73
C GLU A 59 4.98 -1.97 0.42
N ARG A 60 5.32 -1.20 -0.63
CA ARG A 60 5.75 -1.73 -1.93
C ARG A 60 6.98 -2.63 -1.81
N ASN A 61 7.95 -2.24 -0.96
CA ASN A 61 9.14 -3.04 -0.74
C ASN A 61 8.82 -4.35 0.01
N GLN A 62 7.92 -4.30 1.00
CA GLN A 62 7.45 -5.50 1.71
C GLN A 62 6.74 -6.45 0.75
N GLU A 63 5.85 -5.95 -0.11
CA GLU A 63 5.17 -6.76 -1.13
C GLU A 63 6.16 -7.43 -2.10
N ARG A 64 7.18 -6.69 -2.55
CA ARG A 64 8.23 -7.24 -3.42
C ARG A 64 8.98 -8.39 -2.73
N LEU A 65 9.38 -8.19 -1.48
CA LEU A 65 10.10 -9.21 -0.70
C LEU A 65 9.24 -10.46 -0.46
N LEU A 66 7.94 -10.28 -0.19
CA LEU A 66 7.00 -11.39 -0.04
C LEU A 66 6.88 -12.20 -1.34
N HIS A 67 6.75 -11.53 -2.49
CA HIS A 67 6.72 -12.21 -3.78
C HIS A 67 8.01 -13.00 -4.05
N GLU A 68 9.17 -12.42 -3.77
CA GLU A 68 10.47 -13.10 -3.93
C GLU A 68 10.58 -14.33 -3.01
N LEU A 69 10.13 -14.20 -1.76
CA LEU A 69 10.11 -15.30 -0.81
C LEU A 69 9.19 -16.43 -1.28
N GLN A 70 7.96 -16.11 -1.69
CA GLN A 70 7.00 -17.08 -2.21
C GLN A 70 7.57 -17.85 -3.40
N HIS A 71 8.22 -17.15 -4.33
CA HIS A 71 8.87 -17.78 -5.47
C HIS A 71 9.97 -18.75 -5.02
N ARG A 72 10.83 -18.35 -4.07
CA ARG A 72 11.89 -19.22 -3.54
C ARG A 72 11.32 -20.46 -2.82
N VAL A 73 10.26 -20.30 -2.03
CA VAL A 73 9.58 -21.41 -1.37
C VAL A 73 9.06 -22.41 -2.40
N LYS A 74 8.40 -21.94 -3.45
CA LYS A 74 7.90 -22.81 -4.54
C LYS A 74 9.03 -23.62 -5.18
N ASN A 75 10.16 -22.97 -5.47
CA ASN A 75 11.32 -23.64 -6.06
C ASN A 75 11.88 -24.73 -5.15
N ILE A 76 12.06 -24.42 -3.86
CA ILE A 76 12.56 -25.38 -2.87
C ILE A 76 11.62 -26.58 -2.78
N LEU A 77 10.30 -26.36 -2.69
CA LEU A 77 9.32 -27.44 -2.65
C LEU A 77 9.35 -28.31 -3.90
N ALA A 78 9.49 -27.72 -5.08
CA ALA A 78 9.65 -28.47 -6.32
C ALA A 78 10.91 -29.36 -6.30
N THR A 79 12.04 -28.83 -5.82
CA THR A 79 13.29 -29.60 -5.68
C THR A 79 13.15 -30.74 -4.68
N VAL A 80 12.60 -30.48 -3.49
CA VAL A 80 12.35 -31.51 -2.47
C VAL A 80 11.45 -32.61 -3.02
N THR A 81 10.35 -32.24 -3.69
CA THR A 81 9.42 -33.19 -4.29
C THR A 81 10.08 -34.06 -5.37
N ALA A 82 10.95 -33.47 -6.19
CA ALA A 82 11.71 -34.20 -7.22
C ALA A 82 12.71 -35.18 -6.60
N LEU A 83 13.39 -34.79 -5.51
CA LEU A 83 14.30 -35.66 -4.76
C LEU A 83 13.57 -36.83 -4.10
N THR A 84 12.47 -36.57 -3.39
CA THR A 84 11.62 -37.62 -2.79
C THR A 84 11.12 -38.60 -3.84
N SER A 85 10.62 -38.09 -4.98
CA SER A 85 10.16 -38.92 -6.09
C SER A 85 11.29 -39.78 -6.69
N ARG A 86 12.53 -39.30 -6.70
CA ARG A 86 13.70 -40.05 -7.17
C ARG A 86 14.10 -41.15 -6.17
N MET A 87 14.09 -40.86 -4.87
CA MET A 87 14.40 -41.85 -3.83
C MET A 87 13.40 -43.01 -3.82
N VAL A 88 12.10 -42.73 -3.93
CA VAL A 88 11.07 -43.78 -4.02
C VAL A 88 11.31 -44.71 -5.21
N ARG A 89 11.71 -44.15 -6.38
CA ARG A 89 12.04 -44.96 -7.56
C ARG A 89 13.35 -45.76 -7.41
N SER A 90 14.36 -45.24 -6.73
CA SER A 90 15.62 -45.98 -6.54
C SER A 90 15.50 -47.09 -5.50
N SER A 91 14.71 -46.92 -4.44
CA SER A 91 14.50 -47.95 -3.43
C SER A 91 13.69 -49.14 -3.97
N GLY A 92 12.72 -48.92 -4.84
CA GLY A 92 11.97 -50.01 -5.48
C GLY A 92 12.76 -50.82 -6.53
N SER A 93 13.99 -50.41 -6.87
CA SER A 93 14.89 -51.13 -7.78
C SER A 93 15.89 -52.04 -7.04
N LEU A 94 15.92 -52.00 -5.70
CA LEU A 94 16.83 -52.79 -4.86
C LEU A 94 16.15 -54.04 -4.26
N ASP A 95 14.87 -54.26 -4.55
CA ASP A 95 14.07 -55.40 -4.09
C ASP A 95 13.74 -56.43 -5.21
N ASP A 96 14.45 -56.37 -6.35
CA ASP A 96 14.49 -57.38 -7.44
C ASP A 96 15.94 -57.87 -7.64
#